data_AF-A0A143PI64-F1
#
_entry.id   AF-A0A143PI64-F1
#
_cell.length_a   1.000
_cell.length_b   1.000
_cell.length_c   1.000
_cell.angle_alpha   90.00
_cell.angle_beta   90.00
_cell.angle_gamma   90.00
#
_symmetry.space_group_name_H-M   'P 1'
#
loop_
_entity.id
_entity.type
_entity.pdbx_description
1 polymer ?
#
loop_
_entity_poly.entity_id
_entity_poly.type
_entity_poly.pdbx_seq_one_letter_code
_entity_poly.pdbx_strand_id
1 'polypeptide(L)'
;MGRRPYRWVRGSLPATVRIVSSVVVLSVLTLAWADAPSSGGLTPQTGAESHARRITWQDVGPLHARLEARGFSAADFSVRIDRLAEDNARRVHLGDLDHLVFFALQSTRFTRLPAMEPALSARALVDDMDPADRDAFFADPASVRGRVNPAVRARLTAFLRAIAAPGADARLAYFGRLVGDAVPAARDREAALVAEYLRVMRFVYEKEFGAGRSTSAAAAALYRTRGLSTDTAVEAGFLVSQGLGVLRGLQPDRRVRRVLIIGAGLDIAPRTALLEAAPPQSYQPWAVLDALIGLGLARLDEVEIVAADINPRVVDYLQQSRTIPPQLLLVSGIGDDGRVALAGGYREYFEAFGRSLGQVDTGPRTGRGMLLVPAGHLFKRVQVSREAAQVLHSERFDVVTERIVGRTFDLVVATNVFPYFDDDALMLAVANIAGMLDGDGVLLHNEPRPTLFEIAAALGLPPWQSRHAIIATVRGAPPLGDSIWLHGRHLVANR
;
A
#
# COMPACT_ATOMS: atom_id res chain seq x y z
N MET A 1 32.49 -25.15 -62.13
CA MET A 1 31.60 -26.33 -62.17
C MET A 1 31.08 -26.58 -60.76
N GLY A 2 29.80 -26.70 -60.44
CA GLY A 2 28.56 -26.63 -61.18
C GLY A 2 27.46 -26.62 -60.11
N ARG A 3 26.59 -25.61 -60.15
CA ARG A 3 25.44 -25.42 -59.25
C ARG A 3 24.39 -26.52 -59.46
N ARG A 4 23.72 -26.97 -58.39
CA ARG A 4 22.27 -27.20 -58.36
C ARG A 4 21.69 -27.03 -56.95
N PRO A 5 20.39 -26.69 -56.84
CA PRO A 5 19.85 -25.82 -55.80
C PRO A 5 19.04 -26.59 -54.76
N TYR A 6 18.91 -26.06 -53.54
CA TYR A 6 17.85 -26.48 -52.63
C TYR A 6 16.93 -25.33 -52.24
N ARG A 7 15.65 -25.67 -52.39
CA ARG A 7 14.41 -24.93 -52.30
C ARG A 7 14.16 -24.41 -50.89
N TRP A 8 13.73 -23.15 -50.79
CA TRP A 8 13.13 -22.59 -49.58
C TRP A 8 11.82 -23.33 -49.25
N VAL A 9 11.74 -23.89 -48.05
CA VAL A 9 10.47 -24.29 -47.42
C VAL A 9 10.15 -23.23 -46.36
N ARG A 10 9.00 -22.56 -46.51
CA ARG A 10 8.40 -21.69 -45.49
C ARG A 10 8.01 -22.56 -44.28
N GLY A 11 8.84 -22.53 -43.24
CA GLY A 11 8.48 -22.99 -41.90
C GLY A 11 8.21 -21.77 -41.02
N SER A 12 6.97 -21.65 -40.56
CA SER A 12 6.53 -20.73 -39.51
C SER A 12 7.39 -20.87 -38.26
N LEU A 13 8.15 -19.83 -37.91
CA LEU A 13 8.84 -19.73 -36.63
C LEU A 13 7.83 -19.29 -35.55
N PRO A 14 7.79 -19.95 -34.38
CA PRO A 14 6.96 -19.50 -33.27
C PRO A 14 7.51 -18.20 -32.68
N ALA A 15 6.59 -17.27 -32.38
CA ALA A 15 6.87 -16.02 -31.71
C ALA A 15 7.64 -16.28 -30.40
N THR A 16 8.90 -15.87 -30.39
CA THR A 16 9.75 -15.86 -29.21
C THR A 16 9.22 -14.80 -28.26
N VAL A 17 8.47 -15.23 -27.23
CA VAL A 17 8.11 -14.37 -26.11
C VAL A 17 9.40 -14.01 -25.37
N ARG A 18 9.91 -12.80 -25.62
CA ARG A 18 10.90 -12.17 -24.75
C ARG A 18 10.20 -11.87 -23.43
N ILE A 19 10.53 -12.64 -22.40
CA ILE A 19 10.14 -12.41 -21.02
C ILE A 19 10.79 -11.09 -20.58
N VAL A 20 9.97 -10.07 -20.35
CA VAL A 20 10.38 -8.84 -19.69
C VAL A 20 10.50 -9.16 -18.20
N SER A 21 11.69 -8.97 -17.64
CA SER A 21 11.94 -9.08 -16.20
C SER A 21 11.23 -7.93 -15.48
N SER A 22 9.99 -8.16 -15.06
CA SER A 22 9.22 -7.26 -14.22
C SER A 22 9.47 -7.59 -12.74
N VAL A 23 9.77 -6.57 -11.93
CA VAL A 23 9.68 -6.64 -10.47
C VAL A 23 8.23 -6.97 -10.13
N VAL A 24 8.01 -8.14 -9.55
CA VAL A 24 6.67 -8.68 -9.27
C VAL A 24 6.17 -8.13 -7.93
N VAL A 25 4.99 -7.51 -7.95
CA VAL A 25 4.11 -7.27 -6.79
C VAL A 25 2.89 -8.16 -7.02
N LEU A 26 2.59 -9.06 -6.08
CA LEU A 26 1.78 -10.26 -6.34
C LEU A 26 0.39 -10.21 -5.69
N SER A 27 -0.61 -10.79 -6.36
CA SER A 27 -1.94 -11.18 -5.83
C SER A 27 -2.49 -12.33 -6.72
N VAL A 28 -3.48 -13.20 -6.33
CA VAL A 28 -4.26 -14.15 -7.24
C VAL A 28 -5.30 -15.14 -6.57
N LEU A 29 -6.60 -15.11 -7.01
CA LEU A 29 -7.66 -16.16 -7.34
C LEU A 29 -8.64 -17.00 -6.40
N THR A 30 -9.91 -16.57 -6.26
CA THR A 30 -11.23 -17.29 -6.48
C THR A 30 -11.84 -18.48 -5.66
N LEU A 31 -13.08 -18.26 -5.12
CA LEU A 31 -14.46 -18.78 -5.48
C LEU A 31 -15.36 -19.63 -4.52
N ALA A 32 -16.51 -19.04 -4.15
CA ALA A 32 -17.86 -19.60 -3.84
C ALA A 32 -18.41 -19.48 -2.39
N TRP A 33 -19.70 -19.12 -2.29
CA TRP A 33 -20.38 -18.38 -1.19
C TRP A 33 -21.50 -19.15 -0.49
N ALA A 34 -21.73 -18.82 0.80
CA ALA A 34 -23.07 -18.58 1.38
C ALA A 34 -23.00 -17.87 2.77
N ASP A 35 -23.80 -16.80 2.91
CA ASP A 35 -24.38 -16.03 4.04
C ASP A 35 -23.72 -15.88 5.43
N ALA A 36 -23.33 -14.65 5.79
CA ALA A 36 -23.12 -14.14 7.17
C ALA A 36 -23.71 -12.72 7.34
N PRO A 37 -24.09 -12.28 8.56
CA PRO A 37 -25.10 -11.24 8.80
C PRO A 37 -24.59 -9.78 8.77
N SER A 38 -25.57 -8.90 8.56
CA SER A 38 -25.61 -7.45 8.38
C SER A 38 -24.76 -6.58 9.31
N SER A 39 -24.07 -5.61 8.70
CA SER A 39 -23.30 -4.52 9.29
C SER A 39 -24.21 -3.40 9.86
N GLY A 40 -23.94 -3.00 11.11
CA GLY A 40 -24.50 -1.80 11.74
C GLY A 40 -23.87 -0.53 11.18
N GLY A 41 -24.70 0.49 10.97
CA GLY A 41 -24.33 1.76 10.36
C GLY A 41 -23.41 2.62 11.23
N LEU A 42 -22.42 3.25 10.58
CA LEU A 42 -21.52 4.25 11.17
C LEU A 42 -22.11 5.65 10.96
N THR A 43 -22.35 6.36 12.05
CA THR A 43 -22.56 7.81 12.07
C THR A 43 -21.23 8.49 12.44
N PRO A 44 -20.87 9.62 11.82
CA PRO A 44 -19.62 10.31 12.13
C PRO A 44 -19.73 11.00 13.51
N GLN A 45 -18.89 10.62 14.46
CA GLN A 45 -18.68 11.39 15.69
C GLN A 45 -17.61 12.47 15.45
N THR A 46 -18.00 13.71 15.75
CA THR A 46 -17.15 14.89 15.81
C THR A 46 -16.31 14.91 17.09
N GLY A 47 -15.00 15.17 16.96
CA GLY A 47 -14.20 15.84 18.01
C GLY A 47 -13.30 14.97 18.89
N ALA A 48 -12.34 14.25 18.32
CA ALA A 48 -11.07 14.02 19.02
C ALA A 48 -10.14 15.19 18.72
N GLU A 49 -9.54 15.82 19.74
CA GLU A 49 -8.48 16.81 19.54
C GLU A 49 -7.36 16.15 18.75
N SER A 50 -7.09 16.64 17.53
CA SER A 50 -5.93 16.15 16.79
C SER A 50 -4.67 16.62 17.50
N HIS A 51 -3.77 15.68 17.76
CA HIS A 51 -2.46 15.95 18.34
C HIS A 51 -1.44 16.35 17.26
N ALA A 52 -1.84 16.46 16.00
CA ALA A 52 -1.00 16.90 14.90
C ALA A 52 -1.10 18.41 14.68
N ARG A 53 0.04 19.07 14.43
CA ARG A 53 0.09 20.46 13.96
C ARG A 53 0.90 20.58 12.67
N ARG A 54 0.61 21.61 11.88
CA ARG A 54 1.47 21.99 10.74
C ARG A 54 2.90 22.26 11.21
N ILE A 55 3.86 21.85 10.38
CA ILE A 55 5.27 22.09 10.64
C ILE A 55 5.65 23.53 10.28
N THR A 56 6.65 24.05 10.98
CA THR A 56 7.18 25.40 10.83
C THR A 56 8.63 25.34 10.38
N TRP A 57 9.18 26.48 9.94
CA TRP A 57 10.59 26.54 9.55
C TRP A 57 11.53 26.06 10.65
N GLN A 58 11.20 26.33 11.92
CA GLN A 58 12.01 25.91 13.07
C GLN A 58 12.05 24.39 13.23
N ASP A 59 10.99 23.69 12.83
CA ASP A 59 10.88 22.23 12.96
C ASP A 59 11.87 21.46 12.07
N VAL A 60 12.41 22.13 11.04
CA VAL A 60 13.34 21.58 10.05
C VAL A 60 14.74 22.22 10.12
N GLY A 61 15.07 22.82 11.27
CA GLY A 61 16.36 23.47 11.58
C GLY A 61 17.60 22.81 10.99
N PRO A 62 17.86 21.52 11.28
CA PRO A 62 19.06 20.82 10.78
C PRO A 62 19.18 20.74 9.25
N LEU A 63 18.10 21.01 8.51
CA LEU A 63 18.03 20.92 7.06
C LEU A 63 17.90 22.28 6.36
N HIS A 64 17.94 23.40 7.09
CA HIS A 64 17.77 24.75 6.52
C HIS A 64 18.61 24.98 5.27
N ALA A 65 19.94 24.77 5.35
CA ALA A 65 20.82 24.98 4.21
C ALA A 65 20.47 24.12 2.98
N ARG A 66 19.97 22.89 3.19
CA ARG A 66 19.54 21.99 2.10
C ARG A 66 18.21 22.42 1.51
N LEU A 67 17.27 22.83 2.34
CA LEU A 67 15.98 23.36 1.92
C LEU A 67 16.13 24.69 1.17
N GLU A 68 17.01 25.57 1.64
CA GLU A 68 17.38 26.83 0.97
C GLU A 68 17.98 26.60 -0.41
N ALA A 69 18.87 25.61 -0.56
CA ALA A 69 19.41 25.22 -1.87
C ALA A 69 18.32 24.71 -2.84
N ARG A 70 17.17 24.30 -2.32
CA ARG A 70 15.97 23.87 -3.08
C ARG A 70 14.91 24.97 -3.15
N GLY A 71 15.29 26.19 -2.76
CA GLY A 71 14.51 27.40 -2.88
C GLY A 71 13.50 27.63 -1.77
N PHE A 72 13.48 26.85 -0.69
CA PHE A 72 12.67 27.16 0.50
C PHE A 72 13.29 28.33 1.27
N SER A 73 12.46 29.09 1.97
CA SER A 73 12.91 30.14 2.88
C SER A 73 12.01 30.20 4.11
N ALA A 74 12.47 30.81 5.19
CA ALA A 74 11.63 31.06 6.35
C ALA A 74 10.35 31.86 6.01
N ALA A 75 10.42 32.75 5.01
CA ALA A 75 9.33 33.65 4.64
C ALA A 75 8.21 32.96 3.84
N ASP A 76 8.54 31.97 3.01
CA ASP A 76 7.56 31.27 2.17
C ASP A 76 7.25 29.84 2.63
N PHE A 77 7.90 29.38 3.71
CA PHE A 77 7.78 28.01 4.19
C PHE A 77 6.32 27.60 4.48
N SER A 78 5.58 28.38 5.26
CA SER A 78 4.19 28.05 5.63
C SER A 78 3.30 27.90 4.40
N VAL A 79 3.39 28.85 3.45
CA VAL A 79 2.64 28.81 2.19
C VAL A 79 2.97 27.57 1.37
N ARG A 80 4.24 27.13 1.35
CA ARG A 80 4.62 25.88 0.68
C ARG A 80 4.07 24.64 1.38
N ILE A 81 4.12 24.61 2.71
CA ILE A 81 3.55 23.51 3.50
C ILE A 81 2.04 23.40 3.27
N ASP A 82 1.32 24.52 3.21
CA ASP A 82 -0.12 24.53 2.93
C ASP A 82 -0.43 24.00 1.52
N ARG A 83 0.33 24.42 0.50
CA ARG A 83 0.19 23.89 -0.87
C ARG A 83 0.49 22.41 -0.95
N LEU A 84 1.51 21.92 -0.24
CA LEU A 84 1.82 20.49 -0.16
C LEU A 84 0.69 19.72 0.51
N ALA A 85 0.10 20.27 1.57
CA ALA A 85 -1.01 19.63 2.26
C ALA A 85 -2.27 19.54 1.37
N GLU A 86 -2.57 20.60 0.62
CA GLU A 86 -3.66 20.60 -0.37
C GLU A 86 -3.40 19.58 -1.49
N ASP A 87 -2.17 19.51 -2.00
CA ASP A 87 -1.80 18.53 -3.02
C ASP A 87 -1.90 17.10 -2.50
N ASN A 88 -1.39 16.84 -1.29
CA ASN A 88 -1.49 15.53 -0.66
C ASN A 88 -2.95 15.12 -0.43
N ALA A 89 -3.81 16.03 0.04
CA ALA A 89 -5.24 15.77 0.19
C ALA A 89 -5.91 15.43 -1.16
N ARG A 90 -5.55 16.14 -2.23
CA ARG A 90 -5.99 15.81 -3.59
C ARG A 90 -5.48 14.44 -4.02
N ARG A 91 -4.23 14.09 -3.73
CA ARG A 91 -3.65 12.79 -4.08
C ARG A 91 -4.25 11.64 -3.28
N VAL A 92 -4.68 11.85 -2.03
CA VAL A 92 -5.49 10.86 -1.30
C VAL A 92 -6.77 10.56 -2.06
N HIS A 93 -7.49 11.60 -2.48
CA HIS A 93 -8.72 11.43 -3.26
C HIS A 93 -8.48 10.68 -4.59
N LEU A 94 -7.40 11.01 -5.31
CA LEU A 94 -7.02 10.29 -6.53
C LEU A 94 -6.68 8.81 -6.24
N GLY A 95 -6.07 8.51 -5.10
CA GLY A 95 -5.78 7.14 -4.68
C GLY A 95 -7.04 6.31 -4.43
N ASP A 96 -8.04 6.91 -3.78
CA ASP A 96 -9.37 6.29 -3.60
C ASP A 96 -10.02 5.95 -4.96
N LEU A 97 -9.90 6.86 -5.93
CA LEU A 97 -10.42 6.66 -7.29
C LEU A 97 -9.64 5.61 -8.08
N ASP A 98 -8.32 5.51 -7.89
CA ASP A 98 -7.51 4.42 -8.43
C ASP A 98 -8.05 3.05 -7.93
N HIS A 99 -8.23 2.89 -6.61
CA HIS A 99 -8.78 1.67 -6.01
C HIS A 99 -10.18 1.33 -6.53
N LEU A 100 -11.01 2.36 -6.73
CA LEU A 100 -12.35 2.19 -7.30
C LEU A 100 -12.28 1.56 -8.68
N VAL A 101 -11.42 2.07 -9.57
CA VAL A 101 -11.27 1.53 -10.92
C VAL A 101 -10.72 0.10 -10.86
N PHE A 102 -9.72 -0.16 -10.03
CA PHE A 102 -9.16 -1.51 -9.85
C PHE A 102 -10.20 -2.51 -9.37
N PHE A 103 -11.03 -2.13 -8.41
CA PHE A 103 -12.12 -2.99 -7.92
C PHE A 103 -13.18 -3.22 -9.00
N ALA A 104 -13.62 -2.18 -9.71
CA ALA A 104 -14.62 -2.28 -10.78
C ALA A 104 -14.13 -3.21 -11.91
N LEU A 105 -12.85 -3.22 -12.23
CA LEU A 105 -12.29 -4.12 -13.25
C LEU A 105 -12.12 -5.56 -12.75
N GLN A 106 -11.64 -5.76 -11.52
CA GLN A 106 -11.21 -7.07 -11.05
C GLN A 106 -12.27 -7.87 -10.28
N SER A 107 -13.16 -7.19 -9.54
CA SER A 107 -14.04 -7.87 -8.59
C SER A 107 -15.10 -8.74 -9.26
N THR A 108 -15.33 -9.91 -8.70
CA THR A 108 -16.41 -10.83 -9.10
C THR A 108 -17.65 -10.70 -8.21
N ARG A 109 -17.62 -9.86 -7.17
CA ARG A 109 -18.65 -9.80 -6.13
C ARG A 109 -19.94 -9.10 -6.57
N PHE A 110 -19.88 -8.24 -7.57
CA PHE A 110 -21.04 -7.47 -8.02
C PHE A 110 -21.56 -7.86 -9.40
N THR A 111 -20.86 -8.74 -10.11
CA THR A 111 -21.21 -9.12 -11.48
C THR A 111 -20.64 -10.48 -11.87
N ARG A 112 -21.30 -11.15 -12.82
CA ARG A 112 -20.81 -12.39 -13.46
C ARG A 112 -19.97 -12.11 -14.71
N LEU A 113 -19.80 -10.85 -15.09
CA LEU A 113 -18.91 -10.49 -16.19
C LEU A 113 -17.47 -10.93 -15.87
N PRO A 114 -16.68 -11.35 -16.88
CA PRO A 114 -15.28 -11.72 -16.66
C PRO A 114 -14.51 -10.60 -15.94
N ALA A 115 -13.70 -10.98 -14.95
CA ALA A 115 -12.76 -10.06 -14.32
C ALA A 115 -11.71 -9.60 -15.35
N MET A 116 -11.25 -8.36 -15.20
CA MET A 116 -10.27 -7.74 -16.08
C MET A 116 -9.02 -7.35 -15.31
N GLU A 117 -7.88 -7.90 -15.72
CA GLU A 117 -6.58 -7.50 -15.18
C GLU A 117 -6.25 -6.07 -15.65
N PRO A 118 -6.02 -5.09 -14.75
CA PRO A 118 -5.88 -3.69 -15.14
C PRO A 118 -4.73 -3.42 -16.12
N ALA A 119 -3.60 -4.12 -15.98
CA ALA A 119 -2.49 -4.00 -16.93
C ALA A 119 -2.87 -4.45 -18.35
N LEU A 120 -3.59 -5.57 -18.47
CA LEU A 120 -4.05 -6.06 -19.78
C LEU A 120 -5.14 -5.16 -20.36
N SER A 121 -6.02 -4.60 -19.52
CA SER A 121 -7.03 -3.62 -19.96
C SER A 121 -6.37 -2.34 -20.49
N ALA A 122 -5.37 -1.82 -19.80
CA ALA A 122 -4.61 -0.64 -20.24
C ALA A 122 -3.89 -0.91 -21.57
N ARG A 123 -3.26 -2.08 -21.71
CA ARG A 123 -2.61 -2.49 -22.95
C ARG A 123 -3.58 -2.58 -24.11
N ALA A 124 -4.70 -3.27 -23.93
CA ALA A 124 -5.72 -3.40 -24.96
C ALA A 124 -6.28 -2.03 -25.39
N LEU A 125 -6.45 -1.09 -24.45
CA LEU A 125 -6.88 0.27 -24.78
C LEU A 125 -5.89 0.99 -25.71
N VAL A 126 -4.59 0.95 -25.39
CA VAL A 126 -3.58 1.80 -26.06
C VAL A 126 -2.97 1.14 -27.31
N ASP A 127 -2.79 -0.18 -27.30
CA ASP A 127 -2.18 -0.90 -28.43
C ASP A 127 -3.10 -0.87 -29.68
N ASP A 128 -4.41 -0.75 -29.49
CA ASP A 128 -5.42 -0.65 -30.57
C ASP A 128 -5.57 0.78 -31.14
N MET A 129 -4.88 1.78 -30.58
CA MET A 129 -4.90 3.17 -31.07
C MET A 129 -3.91 3.38 -32.21
N ASP A 130 -4.31 4.19 -33.20
CA ASP A 130 -3.36 4.76 -34.16
C ASP A 130 -2.43 5.77 -33.46
N PRO A 131 -1.29 6.16 -34.09
CA PRO A 131 -0.33 7.06 -33.45
C PRO A 131 -0.91 8.41 -33.01
N ALA A 132 -1.81 9.01 -33.79
CA ALA A 132 -2.37 10.33 -33.49
C ALA A 132 -3.29 10.28 -32.27
N ASP A 133 -4.13 9.26 -32.19
CA ASP A 133 -5.02 9.05 -31.04
C ASP A 133 -4.25 8.66 -29.78
N ARG A 134 -3.16 7.92 -29.93
CA ARG A 134 -2.26 7.60 -28.83
C ARG A 134 -1.62 8.87 -28.25
N ASP A 135 -1.11 9.76 -29.10
CA ASP A 135 -0.54 11.04 -28.67
C ASP A 135 -1.60 11.91 -27.98
N ALA A 136 -2.82 11.97 -28.54
CA ALA A 136 -3.95 12.67 -27.95
C ALA A 136 -4.34 12.09 -26.58
N PHE A 137 -4.36 10.76 -26.42
CA PHE A 137 -4.65 10.10 -25.15
C PHE A 137 -3.62 10.44 -24.06
N PHE A 138 -2.33 10.47 -24.40
CA PHE A 138 -1.28 10.82 -23.44
C PHE A 138 -1.27 12.32 -23.10
N ALA A 139 -1.76 13.19 -23.98
CA ALA A 139 -1.99 14.59 -23.66
C ALA A 139 -3.24 14.77 -22.78
N ASP A 140 -4.38 14.22 -23.21
CA ASP A 140 -5.67 14.28 -22.54
C ASP A 140 -6.38 12.90 -22.62
N PRO A 141 -6.44 12.13 -21.52
CA PRO A 141 -7.10 10.84 -21.50
C PRO A 141 -8.58 10.88 -21.91
N ALA A 142 -9.26 12.02 -21.74
CA ALA A 142 -10.67 12.17 -22.10
C ALA A 142 -10.89 12.20 -23.62
N SER A 143 -9.87 12.51 -24.42
CA SER A 143 -9.94 12.60 -25.89
C SER A 143 -10.42 11.30 -26.55
N VAL A 144 -10.14 10.15 -25.95
CA VAL A 144 -10.49 8.82 -26.48
C VAL A 144 -11.68 8.18 -25.78
N ARG A 145 -12.53 8.97 -25.11
CA ARG A 145 -13.68 8.46 -24.35
C ARG A 145 -14.58 7.54 -25.16
N GLY A 146 -14.77 7.80 -26.46
CA GLY A 146 -15.53 6.95 -27.38
C GLY A 146 -14.91 5.56 -27.64
N ARG A 147 -13.63 5.37 -27.34
CA ARG A 147 -12.86 4.14 -27.63
C ARG A 147 -12.83 3.13 -26.47
N VAL A 148 -13.44 3.44 -25.33
CA VAL A 148 -13.49 2.51 -24.19
C VAL A 148 -14.25 1.24 -24.59
N ASN A 149 -13.60 0.09 -24.43
CA ASN A 149 -14.12 -1.22 -24.80
C ASN A 149 -15.54 -1.46 -24.22
N PRO A 150 -16.51 -1.96 -25.02
CA PRO A 150 -17.86 -2.23 -24.55
C PRO A 150 -17.94 -3.13 -23.31
N ALA A 151 -17.04 -4.11 -23.18
CA ALA A 151 -16.98 -4.99 -22.01
C ALA A 151 -16.55 -4.23 -20.74
N VAL A 152 -15.62 -3.27 -20.86
CA VAL A 152 -15.25 -2.38 -19.75
C VAL A 152 -16.46 -1.55 -19.34
N ARG A 153 -17.14 -0.91 -20.31
CA ARG A 153 -18.35 -0.11 -20.05
C ARG A 153 -19.41 -0.94 -19.33
N ALA A 154 -19.69 -2.15 -19.80
CA ALA A 154 -20.66 -3.04 -19.17
C ALA A 154 -20.30 -3.35 -17.70
N ARG A 155 -19.01 -3.53 -17.38
CA ARG A 155 -18.56 -3.70 -16.00
C ARG A 155 -18.74 -2.43 -15.17
N LEU A 156 -18.35 -1.26 -15.68
CA LEU A 156 -18.53 0.01 -14.98
C LEU A 156 -20.02 0.29 -14.70
N THR A 157 -20.91 0.02 -15.65
CA THR A 157 -22.36 0.12 -15.44
C THR A 157 -22.85 -0.87 -14.37
N ALA A 158 -22.39 -2.12 -14.40
CA ALA A 158 -22.75 -3.11 -13.38
C ALA A 158 -22.27 -2.69 -11.98
N PHE A 159 -21.06 -2.13 -11.90
CA PHE A 159 -20.50 -1.59 -10.67
C PHE A 159 -21.34 -0.44 -10.11
N LEU A 160 -21.70 0.55 -10.95
CA LEU A 160 -22.54 1.67 -10.54
C LEU A 160 -23.92 1.24 -10.00
N ARG A 161 -24.52 0.20 -10.60
CA ARG A 161 -25.76 -0.40 -10.08
C ARG A 161 -25.54 -1.03 -8.71
N ALA A 162 -24.43 -1.73 -8.52
CA ALA A 162 -24.13 -2.43 -7.27
C ALA A 162 -23.85 -1.49 -6.11
N ILE A 163 -23.09 -0.41 -6.32
CA ILE A 163 -22.81 0.58 -5.25
C ILE A 163 -24.02 1.46 -4.92
N ALA A 164 -25.03 1.52 -5.80
CA ALA A 164 -26.29 2.19 -5.55
C ALA A 164 -27.29 1.32 -4.79
N ALA A 165 -27.10 -0.01 -4.79
CA ALA A 165 -27.95 -0.94 -4.08
C ALA A 165 -27.52 -1.05 -2.59
N PRO A 166 -28.46 -1.14 -1.65
CA PRO A 166 -28.13 -1.52 -0.27
C PRO A 166 -27.47 -2.91 -0.25
N GLY A 167 -26.39 -3.05 0.52
CA GLY A 167 -25.68 -4.32 0.62
C GLY A 167 -24.74 -4.37 1.83
N ALA A 168 -24.41 -5.59 2.25
CA ALA A 168 -23.48 -5.85 3.36
C ALA A 168 -22.00 -5.85 2.93
N ASP A 169 -21.72 -5.71 1.64
CA ASP A 169 -20.35 -5.73 1.14
C ASP A 169 -19.60 -4.44 1.50
N ALA A 170 -18.58 -4.56 2.34
CA ALA A 170 -17.82 -3.42 2.85
C ALA A 170 -17.13 -2.60 1.76
N ARG A 171 -16.66 -3.24 0.67
CA ARG A 171 -16.00 -2.53 -0.46
C ARG A 171 -17.04 -1.78 -1.30
N LEU A 172 -18.17 -2.40 -1.61
CA LEU A 172 -19.25 -1.71 -2.33
C LEU A 172 -19.80 -0.54 -1.51
N ALA A 173 -19.98 -0.70 -0.19
CA ALA A 173 -20.42 0.38 0.69
C ALA A 173 -19.39 1.52 0.76
N TYR A 174 -18.09 1.20 0.80
CA TYR A 174 -17.00 2.18 0.72
C TYR A 174 -17.08 3.00 -0.57
N PHE A 175 -17.14 2.32 -1.72
CA PHE A 175 -17.16 3.00 -3.01
C PHE A 175 -18.48 3.72 -3.30
N GLY A 176 -19.60 3.23 -2.77
CA GLY A 176 -20.89 3.92 -2.84
C GLY A 176 -20.84 5.29 -2.17
N ARG A 177 -20.23 5.39 -0.98
CA ARG A 177 -19.98 6.68 -0.31
C ARG A 177 -19.02 7.55 -1.12
N LEU A 178 -17.87 7.01 -1.52
CA LEU A 178 -16.87 7.75 -2.31
C LEU A 178 -17.48 8.37 -3.59
N VAL A 179 -18.24 7.60 -4.37
CA VAL A 179 -18.90 8.08 -5.60
C VAL A 179 -20.02 9.05 -5.28
N GLY A 180 -20.79 8.81 -4.21
CA GLY A 180 -21.84 9.71 -3.76
C GLY A 180 -21.32 11.09 -3.39
N ASP A 181 -20.19 11.15 -2.68
CA ASP A 181 -19.53 12.40 -2.26
C ASP A 181 -18.87 13.12 -3.45
N ALA A 182 -18.16 12.37 -4.30
CA ALA A 182 -17.41 12.94 -5.42
C ALA A 182 -18.30 13.37 -6.59
N VAL A 183 -19.37 12.62 -6.86
CA VAL A 183 -20.28 12.85 -7.99
C VAL A 183 -21.73 12.68 -7.51
N PRO A 184 -22.30 13.71 -6.84
CA PRO A 184 -23.63 13.62 -6.24
C PRO A 184 -24.74 13.30 -7.26
N ALA A 185 -24.68 13.92 -8.44
CA ALA A 185 -25.65 13.73 -9.50
C ALA A 185 -25.48 12.35 -10.17
N ALA A 186 -26.46 11.46 -9.99
CA ALA A 186 -26.42 10.09 -10.50
C ALA A 186 -26.20 10.00 -12.03
N ARG A 187 -26.77 10.94 -12.79
CA ARG A 187 -26.63 11.01 -14.25
C ARG A 187 -25.19 11.24 -14.73
N ASP A 188 -24.34 11.81 -13.89
CA ASP A 188 -22.96 12.17 -14.23
C ASP A 188 -21.95 11.08 -13.79
N ARG A 189 -22.38 10.08 -13.02
CA ARG A 189 -21.49 9.06 -12.43
C ARG A 189 -20.83 8.15 -13.45
N GLU A 190 -21.56 7.72 -14.49
CA GLU A 190 -20.95 6.91 -15.57
C GLU A 190 -19.90 7.71 -16.33
N ALA A 191 -20.17 8.99 -16.58
CA ALA A 191 -19.24 9.88 -17.23
C ALA A 191 -17.94 10.05 -16.45
N ALA A 192 -18.06 10.34 -15.16
CA ALA A 192 -16.93 10.49 -14.25
C ALA A 192 -16.14 9.17 -14.13
N LEU A 193 -16.83 8.04 -13.95
CA LEU A 193 -16.17 6.75 -13.81
C LEU A 193 -15.38 6.33 -15.07
N VAL A 194 -15.91 6.65 -16.26
CA VAL A 194 -15.18 6.45 -17.52
C VAL A 194 -13.95 7.36 -17.59
N ALA A 195 -14.04 8.61 -17.15
CA ALA A 195 -12.89 9.52 -17.11
C ALA A 195 -11.80 9.00 -16.16
N GLU A 196 -12.19 8.52 -14.97
CA GLU A 196 -11.27 7.90 -14.01
C GLU A 196 -10.64 6.62 -14.56
N TYR A 197 -11.42 5.76 -15.22
CA TYR A 197 -10.87 4.60 -15.92
C TYR A 197 -9.75 5.00 -16.90
N LEU A 198 -10.00 5.99 -17.76
CA LEU A 198 -9.01 6.45 -18.75
C LEU A 198 -7.75 7.02 -18.09
N ARG A 199 -7.91 7.83 -17.04
CA ARG A 199 -6.80 8.37 -16.24
C ARG A 199 -5.95 7.24 -15.66
N VAL A 200 -6.59 6.24 -15.05
CA VAL A 200 -5.89 5.09 -14.44
C VAL A 200 -5.22 4.23 -15.50
N MET A 201 -5.87 3.97 -16.64
CA MET A 201 -5.28 3.18 -17.72
C MET A 201 -4.05 3.85 -18.34
N ARG A 202 -4.05 5.18 -18.48
CA ARG A 202 -2.85 5.92 -18.89
C ARG A 202 -1.68 5.60 -17.95
N PHE A 203 -1.89 5.79 -16.65
CA PHE A 203 -0.86 5.53 -15.64
C PHE A 203 -0.40 4.07 -15.67
N VAL A 204 -1.32 3.11 -15.70
CA VAL A 204 -1.01 1.68 -15.72
C VAL A 204 -0.21 1.32 -16.97
N TYR A 205 -0.60 1.84 -18.15
CA TYR A 205 0.13 1.59 -19.38
C TYR A 205 1.54 2.18 -19.35
N GLU A 206 1.67 3.44 -18.93
CA GLU A 206 2.96 4.11 -18.81
C GLU A 206 3.92 3.39 -17.86
N LYS A 207 3.38 2.78 -16.80
CA LYS A 207 4.15 2.02 -15.83
C LYS A 207 4.54 0.63 -16.31
N GLU A 208 3.62 -0.11 -16.92
CA GLU A 208 3.83 -1.54 -17.23
C GLU A 208 4.43 -1.76 -18.64
N PHE A 209 4.20 -0.84 -19.59
CA PHE A 209 4.56 -1.04 -21.00
C PHE A 209 5.35 0.12 -21.63
N GLY A 210 5.56 1.23 -20.92
CA GLY A 210 6.35 2.36 -21.43
C GLY A 210 7.79 1.98 -21.74
N ALA A 211 8.11 1.76 -23.02
CA ALA A 211 9.47 1.45 -23.48
C ALA A 211 10.40 2.67 -23.26
N GLY A 212 11.54 2.46 -22.57
CA GLY A 212 12.60 3.48 -22.44
C GLY A 212 12.85 4.03 -21.03
N ARG A 213 12.20 3.51 -19.99
CA ARG A 213 12.33 4.00 -18.60
C ARG A 213 13.09 3.04 -17.67
N SER A 214 14.19 2.46 -18.13
CA SER A 214 15.04 1.54 -17.34
C SER A 214 15.77 2.20 -16.16
N THR A 215 15.53 3.48 -15.88
CA THR A 215 16.10 4.18 -14.73
C THR A 215 15.07 4.30 -13.61
N SER A 216 15.51 4.07 -12.37
CA SER A 216 14.71 4.27 -11.16
C SER A 216 14.08 5.67 -11.08
N ALA A 217 14.74 6.69 -11.66
CA ALA A 217 14.28 8.08 -11.68
C ALA A 217 13.00 8.29 -12.52
N ALA A 218 12.86 7.62 -13.66
CA ALA A 218 11.68 7.73 -14.50
C ALA A 218 10.47 6.97 -13.91
N ALA A 219 10.72 5.84 -13.24
CA ALA A 219 9.71 5.15 -12.46
C ALA A 219 9.26 6.00 -11.25
N ALA A 220 10.21 6.62 -10.52
CA ALA A 220 9.91 7.51 -9.41
C ALA A 220 9.06 8.73 -9.83
N ALA A 221 9.28 9.26 -11.04
CA ALA A 221 8.48 10.35 -11.59
C ALA A 221 6.98 10.02 -11.72
N LEU A 222 6.65 8.78 -12.10
CA LEU A 222 5.27 8.32 -12.22
C LEU A 222 4.55 8.23 -10.87
N TYR A 223 5.27 7.91 -9.80
CA TYR A 223 4.71 7.82 -8.44
C TYR A 223 4.45 9.19 -7.82
N ARG A 224 5.21 10.22 -8.19
CA ARG A 224 5.05 11.59 -7.65
C ARG A 224 3.72 12.23 -8.00
N THR A 225 3.17 11.94 -9.18
CA THR A 225 1.87 12.49 -9.62
C THR A 225 0.72 11.54 -9.40
N ARG A 226 0.99 10.34 -8.85
CA ARG A 226 -0.04 9.32 -8.59
C ARG A 226 -0.82 9.67 -7.32
N GLY A 227 -2.07 9.21 -7.28
CA GLY A 227 -2.81 9.11 -6.04
C GLY A 227 -2.08 8.25 -4.98
N LEU A 228 -2.27 8.61 -3.71
CA LEU A 228 -1.70 7.89 -2.57
C LEU A 228 -2.51 6.63 -2.33
N SER A 229 -1.90 5.46 -2.51
CA SER A 229 -2.57 4.17 -2.28
C SER A 229 -2.72 3.91 -0.78
N THR A 230 -3.84 3.29 -0.39
CA THR A 230 -4.01 2.76 0.97
C THR A 230 -3.61 1.29 1.07
N ASP A 231 -3.20 0.63 -0.02
CA ASP A 231 -2.97 -0.82 -0.02
C ASP A 231 -2.02 -1.26 1.11
N THR A 232 -2.42 -2.32 1.81
CA THR A 232 -1.58 -3.05 2.77
C THR A 232 -1.70 -4.54 2.49
N ALA A 233 -0.65 -5.30 2.83
CA ALA A 233 -0.60 -6.74 2.63
C ALA A 233 0.04 -7.44 3.84
N VAL A 234 -0.27 -8.72 4.04
CA VAL A 234 0.31 -9.53 5.14
C VAL A 234 1.82 -9.64 5.00
N GLU A 235 2.33 -9.66 3.76
CA GLU A 235 3.75 -9.67 3.38
C GLU A 235 4.51 -8.46 3.92
N ALA A 236 3.89 -7.27 3.97
CA ALA A 236 4.57 -6.08 4.48
C ALA A 236 4.94 -6.23 5.96
N GLY A 237 4.12 -6.96 6.72
CA GLY A 237 4.41 -7.28 8.11
C GLY A 237 5.59 -8.25 8.29
N PHE A 238 5.92 -9.05 7.27
CA PHE A 238 7.10 -9.94 7.33
C PHE A 238 8.39 -9.13 7.37
N LEU A 239 8.52 -8.11 6.52
CA LEU A 239 9.71 -7.23 6.53
C LEU A 239 9.87 -6.50 7.85
N VAL A 240 8.75 -6.03 8.41
CA VAL A 240 8.73 -5.39 9.72
C VAL A 240 9.17 -6.38 10.80
N SER A 241 8.68 -7.62 10.80
CA SER A 241 9.10 -8.63 11.77
C SER A 241 10.59 -8.96 11.66
N GLN A 242 11.14 -9.02 10.44
CA GLN A 242 12.59 -9.19 10.23
C GLN A 242 13.39 -8.00 10.78
N GLY A 243 12.94 -6.76 10.53
CA GLY A 243 13.60 -5.56 11.06
C GLY A 243 13.55 -5.48 12.58
N LEU A 244 12.42 -5.85 13.20
CA LEU A 244 12.30 -5.93 14.66
C LEU A 244 13.15 -7.06 15.24
N GLY A 245 13.27 -8.19 14.55
CA GLY A 245 14.19 -9.27 14.93
C GLY A 245 15.65 -8.80 14.97
N VAL A 246 16.07 -7.97 14.01
CA VAL A 246 17.38 -7.32 14.03
C VAL A 246 17.53 -6.39 15.22
N LEU A 247 16.54 -5.53 15.46
CA LEU A 247 16.56 -4.61 16.61
C LEU A 247 16.73 -5.38 17.92
N ARG A 248 15.99 -6.48 18.10
CA ARG A 248 16.11 -7.37 19.25
C ARG A 248 17.50 -7.99 19.37
N GLY A 249 18.08 -8.44 18.25
CA GLY A 249 19.43 -9.01 18.24
C GLY A 249 20.53 -8.00 18.57
N LEU A 250 20.38 -6.75 18.12
CA LEU A 250 21.33 -5.66 18.39
C LEU A 250 21.17 -5.08 19.80
N GLN A 251 19.94 -5.04 20.34
CA GLN A 251 19.64 -4.47 21.65
C GLN A 251 18.70 -5.39 22.44
N PRO A 252 19.22 -6.50 23.02
CA PRO A 252 18.42 -7.48 23.77
C PRO A 252 17.73 -6.92 25.02
N ASP A 253 18.18 -5.78 25.56
CA ASP A 253 17.56 -5.17 26.73
C ASP A 253 16.60 -4.03 26.37
N ARG A 254 16.49 -3.67 25.08
CA ARG A 254 15.57 -2.61 24.66
C ARG A 254 14.14 -2.94 25.07
N ARG A 255 13.42 -1.90 25.49
CA ARG A 255 11.98 -1.89 25.64
C ARG A 255 11.39 -0.81 24.76
N VAL A 256 10.37 -1.18 23.99
CA VAL A 256 9.60 -0.30 23.12
C VAL A 256 8.25 -0.10 23.78
N ARG A 257 7.92 1.14 24.12
CA ARG A 257 6.66 1.53 24.77
C ARG A 257 5.79 2.37 23.86
N ARG A 258 6.35 3.24 23.04
CA ARG A 258 5.58 4.12 22.14
C ARG A 258 6.00 3.91 20.70
N VAL A 259 5.04 3.52 19.87
CA VAL A 259 5.25 3.22 18.46
C VAL A 259 4.39 4.11 17.60
N LEU A 260 4.98 4.72 16.58
CA LEU A 260 4.25 5.37 15.51
C LEU A 260 4.34 4.51 14.25
N ILE A 261 3.21 4.22 13.64
CA ILE A 261 3.12 3.54 12.34
C ILE A 261 2.56 4.56 11.37
N ILE A 262 3.32 4.88 10.32
CA ILE A 262 2.95 5.86 9.31
C ILE A 262 2.50 5.11 8.06
N GLY A 263 1.33 5.45 7.55
CA GLY A 263 0.73 4.74 6.40
C GLY A 263 0.26 3.35 6.80
N ALA A 264 -0.53 3.26 7.86
CA ALA A 264 -1.05 1.99 8.38
C ALA A 264 -1.84 1.19 7.32
N GLY A 265 -2.46 1.89 6.37
CA GLY A 265 -3.10 1.31 5.20
C GLY A 265 -4.38 0.51 5.50
N LEU A 266 -5.10 0.19 4.43
CA LEU A 266 -6.32 -0.60 4.38
C LEU A 266 -6.40 -1.32 3.03
N ASP A 267 -6.56 -2.65 3.06
CA ASP A 267 -6.64 -3.52 1.88
C ASP A 267 -7.99 -3.34 1.14
N ILE A 268 -8.11 -2.23 0.41
CA ILE A 268 -9.32 -1.86 -0.32
C ILE A 268 -9.37 -2.58 -1.66
N ALA A 269 -8.43 -2.32 -2.56
CA ALA A 269 -8.41 -2.98 -3.87
C ALA A 269 -7.05 -2.78 -4.53
N PRO A 270 -6.15 -3.78 -4.48
CA PRO A 270 -4.85 -3.63 -5.07
C PRO A 270 -4.98 -3.49 -6.59
N ARG A 271 -3.98 -2.83 -7.15
CA ARG A 271 -3.86 -2.60 -8.60
C ARG A 271 -3.92 -3.88 -9.43
N THR A 272 -3.44 -5.00 -8.90
CA THR A 272 -3.35 -6.26 -9.62
C THR A 272 -3.83 -7.38 -8.73
N ALA A 273 -4.45 -8.37 -9.35
CA ALA A 273 -4.89 -9.64 -8.82
C ALA A 273 -5.60 -9.65 -7.43
N LEU A 274 -6.48 -8.67 -7.21
CA LEU A 274 -7.40 -8.55 -6.08
C LEU A 274 -7.81 -9.90 -5.45
N LEU A 275 -7.47 -10.08 -4.17
CA LEU A 275 -7.94 -11.19 -3.35
C LEU A 275 -9.21 -10.81 -2.60
N GLU A 276 -10.32 -11.44 -2.97
CA GLU A 276 -11.64 -11.14 -2.40
C GLU A 276 -12.00 -12.02 -1.19
N ALA A 277 -11.03 -12.81 -0.69
CA ALA A 277 -11.21 -13.79 0.37
C ALA A 277 -11.61 -13.18 1.73
N ALA A 278 -11.28 -11.91 1.95
CA ALA A 278 -11.53 -11.19 3.19
C ALA A 278 -12.17 -9.81 2.94
N PRO A 279 -12.91 -9.22 3.90
CA PRO A 279 -13.27 -7.80 3.84
C PRO A 279 -11.99 -6.93 3.90
N PRO A 280 -12.10 -5.61 3.63
CA PRO A 280 -10.96 -4.71 3.82
C PRO A 280 -10.43 -4.75 5.25
N GLN A 281 -9.12 -4.84 5.38
CA GLN A 281 -8.42 -4.93 6.67
C GLN A 281 -7.13 -4.14 6.66
N SER A 282 -6.78 -3.56 7.80
CA SER A 282 -5.43 -3.07 8.05
C SER A 282 -4.63 -4.19 8.71
N TYR A 283 -3.47 -4.56 8.15
CA TYR A 283 -2.64 -5.65 8.70
C TYR A 283 -1.45 -5.13 9.51
N GLN A 284 -0.86 -4.00 9.10
CA GLN A 284 0.43 -3.56 9.62
C GLN A 284 0.43 -3.24 11.12
N PRO A 285 -0.57 -2.54 11.69
CA PRO A 285 -0.59 -2.29 13.14
C PRO A 285 -0.54 -3.56 13.99
N TRP A 286 -1.27 -4.58 13.55
CA TRP A 286 -1.32 -5.87 14.22
C TRP A 286 -0.04 -6.67 14.02
N ALA A 287 0.57 -6.63 12.83
CA ALA A 287 1.85 -7.27 12.57
C ALA A 287 2.98 -6.67 13.43
N VAL A 288 3.00 -5.33 13.56
CA VAL A 288 3.95 -4.61 14.42
C VAL A 288 3.74 -5.01 15.88
N LEU A 289 2.51 -4.94 16.39
CA LEU A 289 2.22 -5.29 17.78
C LEU A 289 2.59 -6.75 18.07
N ASP A 290 2.18 -7.70 17.21
CA ASP A 290 2.47 -9.12 17.40
C ASP A 290 3.97 -9.41 17.44
N ALA A 291 4.74 -8.81 16.53
CA ALA A 291 6.18 -8.96 16.48
C ALA A 291 6.87 -8.34 17.71
N LEU A 292 6.42 -7.16 18.17
CA LEU A 292 6.98 -6.51 19.35
C LEU A 292 6.80 -7.36 20.62
N ILE A 293 5.60 -7.92 20.81
CA ILE A 293 5.33 -8.80 21.96
C ILE A 293 6.06 -10.14 21.80
N GLY A 294 5.97 -10.76 20.63
CA GLY A 294 6.56 -12.08 20.36
C GLY A 294 8.09 -12.10 20.46
N LEU A 295 8.75 -10.98 20.14
CA LEU A 295 10.20 -10.82 20.28
C LEU A 295 10.62 -10.33 21.68
N GLY A 296 9.68 -10.09 22.60
CA GLY A 296 9.96 -9.54 23.93
C GLY A 296 10.51 -8.11 23.91
N LEU A 297 10.24 -7.35 22.85
CA LEU A 297 10.60 -5.92 22.73
C LEU A 297 9.61 -5.03 23.45
N ALA A 298 8.36 -5.47 23.62
CA ALA A 298 7.33 -4.73 24.33
C ALA A 298 6.50 -5.67 25.22
N ARG A 299 5.76 -5.08 26.17
CA ARG A 299 4.71 -5.77 26.92
C ARG A 299 3.36 -5.20 26.53
N LEU A 300 2.35 -6.05 26.44
CA LEU A 300 1.03 -5.65 25.97
C LEU A 300 0.37 -4.61 26.86
N ASP A 301 0.64 -4.66 28.17
CA ASP A 301 0.09 -3.73 29.16
C ASP A 301 0.88 -2.41 29.28
N GLU A 302 2.02 -2.28 28.60
CA GLU A 302 2.88 -1.08 28.64
C GLU A 302 3.02 -0.38 27.29
N VAL A 303 2.63 -1.03 26.19
CA VAL A 303 2.83 -0.51 24.83
C VAL A 303 1.64 0.33 24.36
N GLU A 304 1.95 1.41 23.65
CA GLU A 304 1.01 2.25 22.91
C GLU A 304 1.40 2.23 21.43
N ILE A 305 0.43 1.92 20.57
CA ILE A 305 0.59 1.97 19.10
C ILE A 305 -0.25 3.12 18.57
N VAL A 306 0.39 4.11 17.95
CA VAL A 306 -0.29 5.15 17.16
C VAL A 306 -0.21 4.77 15.69
N ALA A 307 -1.31 4.31 15.11
CA ALA A 307 -1.43 4.01 13.69
C ALA A 307 -1.97 5.22 12.94
N ALA A 308 -1.08 5.91 12.24
CA ALA A 308 -1.34 7.18 11.59
C ALA A 308 -1.46 7.02 10.07
N ASP A 309 -2.44 7.69 9.48
CA ASP A 309 -2.65 7.69 8.03
C ASP A 309 -3.21 9.04 7.58
N ILE A 310 -2.87 9.46 6.37
CA ILE A 310 -3.41 10.69 5.78
C ILE A 310 -4.84 10.48 5.27
N ASN A 311 -5.21 9.24 4.90
CA ASN A 311 -6.54 8.91 4.43
C ASN A 311 -7.50 8.75 5.62
N PRO A 312 -8.52 9.62 5.76
CA PRO A 312 -9.44 9.57 6.90
C PRO A 312 -10.18 8.23 7.02
N ARG A 313 -10.43 7.51 5.92
CA ARG A 313 -11.15 6.23 5.97
C ARG A 313 -10.32 5.10 6.56
N VAL A 314 -8.99 5.17 6.42
CA VAL A 314 -8.07 4.26 7.12
C VAL A 314 -8.12 4.54 8.62
N VAL A 315 -8.09 5.82 9.00
CA VAL A 315 -8.17 6.27 10.39
C VAL A 315 -9.49 5.82 11.02
N ASP A 316 -10.63 6.06 10.37
CA ASP A 316 -11.96 5.65 10.84
C ASP A 316 -12.03 4.12 11.07
N TYR A 317 -11.46 3.32 10.16
CA TYR A 317 -11.39 1.87 10.31
C TYR A 317 -10.58 1.46 11.55
N LEU A 318 -9.45 2.12 11.80
CA LEU A 318 -8.59 1.82 12.95
C LEU A 318 -9.22 2.26 14.27
N GLN A 319 -9.90 3.42 14.29
CA GLN A 319 -10.71 3.86 15.44
C GLN A 319 -11.77 2.83 15.79
N GLN A 320 -12.48 2.32 14.79
CA GLN A 320 -13.46 1.26 14.99
C GLN A 320 -12.80 -0.02 15.50
N SER A 321 -11.65 -0.40 14.94
CA SER A 321 -10.93 -1.63 15.32
C SER A 321 -10.46 -1.63 16.79
N ARG A 322 -10.23 -0.45 17.37
CA ARG A 322 -9.95 -0.30 18.80
C ARG A 322 -11.16 -0.67 19.67
N THR A 323 -12.35 -0.22 19.26
CA THR A 323 -13.59 -0.38 20.04
C THR A 323 -14.25 -1.74 19.82
N ILE A 324 -14.13 -2.26 18.59
CA ILE A 324 -14.65 -3.54 18.15
C ILE A 324 -13.45 -4.35 17.65
N PRO A 325 -12.83 -5.18 18.51
CA PRO A 325 -11.65 -5.95 18.13
C PRO A 325 -11.89 -6.76 16.87
N PRO A 326 -11.07 -6.60 15.82
CA PRO A 326 -11.33 -7.23 14.54
C PRO A 326 -11.03 -8.74 14.58
N GLN A 327 -11.72 -9.49 13.72
CA GLN A 327 -11.24 -10.79 13.29
C GLN A 327 -10.41 -10.58 12.02
N LEU A 328 -9.11 -10.82 12.12
CA LEU A 328 -8.21 -10.76 10.98
C LEU A 328 -8.29 -12.05 10.17
N LEU A 329 -8.61 -11.94 8.88
CA LEU A 329 -8.47 -13.00 7.91
C LEU A 329 -7.14 -12.80 7.19
N LEU A 330 -6.13 -13.58 7.59
CA LEU A 330 -4.81 -13.54 6.99
C LEU A 330 -4.79 -14.47 5.79
N VAL A 331 -4.50 -13.90 4.62
CA VAL A 331 -4.31 -14.63 3.36
C VAL A 331 -2.99 -14.16 2.78
N SER A 332 -2.09 -15.06 2.41
CA SER A 332 -0.90 -14.63 1.67
C SER A 332 -1.37 -14.04 0.33
N GLY A 333 -0.80 -12.91 -0.09
CA GLY A 333 -0.99 -12.38 -1.45
C GLY A 333 -0.41 -13.33 -2.50
N ILE A 334 0.60 -14.11 -2.11
CA ILE A 334 1.31 -15.06 -2.97
C ILE A 334 0.79 -16.49 -2.74
N GLY A 335 0.40 -17.14 -3.84
CA GLY A 335 0.11 -18.56 -3.88
C GLY A 335 1.35 -19.37 -4.23
N ASP A 336 1.57 -20.46 -3.51
CA ASP A 336 2.55 -21.47 -3.88
C ASP A 336 2.00 -22.34 -5.03
N ASP A 337 2.76 -22.45 -6.12
CA ASP A 337 2.45 -23.30 -7.24
C ASP A 337 3.73 -23.90 -7.85
N GLY A 338 3.60 -24.72 -8.90
CA GLY A 338 4.76 -25.34 -9.57
C GLY A 338 5.80 -24.34 -10.11
N ARG A 339 5.49 -23.04 -10.18
CA ARG A 339 6.38 -21.96 -10.62
C ARG A 339 6.83 -21.05 -9.47
N VAL A 340 6.01 -20.85 -8.44
CA VAL A 340 6.28 -19.95 -7.32
C VAL A 340 6.31 -20.75 -6.02
N ALA A 341 7.41 -20.69 -5.28
CA ALA A 341 7.54 -21.36 -3.99
C ALA A 341 7.73 -20.34 -2.87
N LEU A 342 6.84 -20.35 -1.87
CA LEU A 342 6.95 -19.49 -0.68
C LEU A 342 8.20 -19.85 0.14
N ALA A 343 8.97 -18.85 0.51
CA ALA A 343 10.19 -19.04 1.30
C ALA A 343 9.89 -19.53 2.72
N GLY A 344 10.79 -20.33 3.29
CA GLY A 344 10.65 -20.89 4.63
C GLY A 344 10.43 -19.82 5.71
N GLY A 345 11.25 -18.77 5.72
CA GLY A 345 11.11 -17.67 6.70
C GLY A 345 9.77 -16.93 6.60
N TYR A 346 9.20 -16.80 5.40
CA TYR A 346 7.85 -16.21 5.25
C TYR A 346 6.76 -17.13 5.79
N ARG A 347 6.87 -18.44 5.55
CA ARG A 347 5.95 -19.45 6.10
C ARG A 347 6.00 -19.46 7.63
N GLU A 348 7.19 -19.40 8.21
CA GLU A 348 7.40 -19.34 9.66
C GLU A 348 6.77 -18.07 10.27
N TYR A 349 7.00 -16.91 9.65
CA TYR A 349 6.33 -15.66 10.05
C TYR A 349 4.81 -15.80 9.96
N PHE A 350 4.30 -16.30 8.84
CA PHE A 350 2.86 -16.44 8.65
C PHE A 350 2.27 -17.40 9.67
N GLU A 351 2.97 -18.46 10.06
CA GLU A 351 2.53 -19.38 11.12
C GLU A 351 2.54 -18.70 12.50
N ALA A 352 3.56 -17.88 12.79
CA ALA A 352 3.70 -17.17 14.06
C ALA A 352 2.72 -16.02 14.25
N PHE A 353 2.32 -15.33 13.17
CA PHE A 353 1.51 -14.10 13.25
C PHE A 353 0.27 -14.27 14.14
N GLY A 354 0.11 -13.43 15.14
CA GLY A 354 -1.13 -13.34 15.93
C GLY A 354 -1.13 -14.24 17.17
N ARG A 355 -0.08 -15.03 17.38
CA ARG A 355 0.14 -15.77 18.64
C ARG A 355 0.17 -14.84 19.86
N SER A 356 0.53 -13.57 19.67
CA SER A 356 0.58 -12.56 20.75
C SER A 356 -0.64 -11.63 20.77
N LEU A 357 -1.56 -11.75 19.81
CA LEU A 357 -2.69 -10.83 19.66
C LEU A 357 -4.00 -11.37 20.25
N GLY A 358 -4.19 -12.68 20.23
CA GLY A 358 -5.43 -13.31 20.66
C GLY A 358 -5.55 -14.76 20.20
N GLN A 359 -6.77 -15.18 19.83
CA GLN A 359 -7.04 -16.56 19.44
C GLN A 359 -6.78 -16.78 17.96
N VAL A 360 -5.95 -17.77 17.63
CA VAL A 360 -5.64 -18.17 16.25
C VAL A 360 -6.46 -19.39 15.88
N ASP A 361 -7.15 -19.33 14.75
CA ASP A 361 -7.90 -20.44 14.17
C ASP A 361 -7.33 -20.78 12.78
N THR A 362 -6.74 -21.97 12.68
CA THR A 362 -6.23 -22.57 11.43
C THR A 362 -7.22 -23.58 10.84
N GLY A 363 -8.46 -23.58 11.31
CA GLY A 363 -9.55 -24.43 10.86
C GLY A 363 -9.87 -24.23 9.37
N PRO A 364 -10.93 -24.89 8.87
CA PRO A 364 -11.18 -24.99 7.45
C PRO A 364 -11.16 -23.63 6.74
N ARG A 365 -10.55 -23.63 5.53
CA ARG A 365 -10.41 -22.49 4.61
C ARG A 365 -11.75 -22.03 4.02
N THR A 366 -12.85 -22.59 4.52
CA THR A 366 -14.23 -22.34 4.13
C THR A 366 -15.02 -21.96 5.38
N GLY A 367 -15.87 -20.93 5.25
CA GLY A 367 -16.70 -20.41 6.33
C GLY A 367 -17.71 -19.40 5.78
N ARG A 368 -18.82 -19.19 6.50
CA ARG A 368 -19.86 -18.23 6.10
C ARG A 368 -19.26 -16.83 5.91
N GLY A 369 -19.45 -16.22 4.73
CA GLY A 369 -18.95 -14.87 4.40
C GLY A 369 -17.51 -14.77 3.88
N MET A 370 -16.73 -15.86 3.89
CA MET A 370 -15.42 -15.93 3.22
C MET A 370 -15.58 -16.44 1.78
N LEU A 371 -14.96 -15.77 0.81
CA LEU A 371 -14.70 -16.39 -0.49
C LEU A 371 -13.66 -17.49 -0.30
N LEU A 372 -13.78 -18.57 -1.09
CA LEU A 372 -12.79 -19.64 -1.13
C LEU A 372 -11.39 -19.03 -1.31
N VAL A 373 -10.52 -19.34 -0.36
CA VAL A 373 -9.12 -18.98 -0.46
C VAL A 373 -8.51 -19.80 -1.59
N PRO A 374 -7.88 -19.17 -2.60
CA PRO A 374 -7.17 -19.87 -3.67
C PRO A 374 -6.29 -21.01 -3.15
N ALA A 375 -6.21 -22.08 -3.92
CA ALA A 375 -5.22 -23.13 -3.71
C ALA A 375 -3.80 -22.53 -3.75
N GLY A 376 -2.89 -23.08 -2.94
CA GLY A 376 -1.51 -22.60 -2.84
C GLY A 376 -1.28 -21.44 -1.87
N HIS A 377 -2.31 -20.67 -1.51
CA HIS A 377 -2.14 -19.56 -0.55
C HIS A 377 -2.01 -20.09 0.89
N LEU A 378 -1.43 -19.30 1.78
CA LEU A 378 -1.51 -19.50 3.22
C LEU A 378 -2.79 -18.84 3.73
N PHE A 379 -3.38 -19.42 4.78
CA PHE A 379 -4.61 -18.91 5.38
C PHE A 379 -4.63 -19.15 6.89
N LYS A 380 -5.09 -18.16 7.66
CA LYS A 380 -5.57 -18.36 9.03
C LYS A 380 -6.45 -17.20 9.48
N ARG A 381 -7.17 -17.42 10.58
CA ARG A 381 -7.97 -16.39 11.27
C ARG A 381 -7.30 -16.02 12.58
N VAL A 382 -7.32 -14.74 12.92
CA VAL A 382 -6.85 -14.24 14.22
C VAL A 382 -7.95 -13.37 14.81
N GLN A 383 -8.59 -13.85 15.88
CA GLN A 383 -9.47 -13.02 16.68
C GLN A 383 -8.61 -12.15 17.60
N VAL A 384 -8.53 -10.86 17.31
CA VAL A 384 -7.78 -9.91 18.14
C VAL A 384 -8.47 -9.80 19.49
N SER A 385 -7.68 -9.89 20.56
CA SER A 385 -8.16 -9.71 21.94
C SER A 385 -8.56 -8.26 22.21
N ARG A 386 -9.38 -8.03 23.23
CA ARG A 386 -9.76 -6.67 23.61
C ARG A 386 -8.55 -5.89 24.13
N GLU A 387 -7.68 -6.55 24.87
CA GLU A 387 -6.46 -6.02 25.44
C GLU A 387 -5.51 -5.54 24.32
N ALA A 388 -5.32 -6.35 23.28
CA ALA A 388 -4.52 -5.96 22.12
C ALA A 388 -5.18 -4.85 21.29
N ALA A 389 -6.51 -4.81 21.20
CA ALA A 389 -7.19 -3.71 20.51
C ALA A 389 -7.08 -2.38 21.28
N GLN A 390 -7.08 -2.41 22.61
CA GLN A 390 -7.11 -1.20 23.45
C GLN A 390 -5.84 -0.34 23.38
N VAL A 391 -4.68 -0.96 23.10
CA VAL A 391 -3.40 -0.26 22.94
C VAL A 391 -3.27 0.47 21.59
N LEU A 392 -4.18 0.22 20.65
CA LEU A 392 -4.20 0.87 19.35
C LEU A 392 -4.89 2.24 19.46
N HIS A 393 -4.18 3.26 19.03
CA HIS A 393 -4.67 4.60 18.78
C HIS A 393 -4.51 4.90 17.29
N SER A 394 -5.29 5.84 16.78
CA SER A 394 -5.23 6.22 15.37
C SER A 394 -5.32 7.73 15.21
N GLU A 395 -4.50 8.28 14.33
CA GLU A 395 -4.39 9.72 14.10
C GLU A 395 -4.47 10.00 12.60
N ARG A 396 -5.22 11.04 12.21
CA ARG A 396 -5.12 11.58 10.86
C ARG A 396 -3.84 12.41 10.79
N PHE A 397 -2.94 12.03 9.89
CA PHE A 397 -1.59 12.58 9.89
C PHE A 397 -0.96 12.59 8.50
N ASP A 398 -0.63 13.77 8.01
CA ASP A 398 0.26 13.95 6.87
C ASP A 398 1.71 14.13 7.36
N VAL A 399 2.51 13.05 7.31
CA VAL A 399 3.91 13.06 7.74
C VAL A 399 4.77 14.12 7.05
N VAL A 400 4.39 14.57 5.84
CA VAL A 400 5.15 15.58 5.10
C VAL A 400 4.93 16.97 5.69
N THR A 401 3.69 17.28 6.10
CA THR A 401 3.29 18.65 6.44
C THR A 401 2.93 18.85 7.91
N GLU A 402 2.82 17.76 8.68
CA GLU A 402 2.38 17.76 10.06
C GLU A 402 3.36 17.03 10.98
N ARG A 403 3.26 17.36 12.27
CA ARG A 403 3.98 16.70 13.36
C ARG A 403 3.04 16.43 14.52
N ILE A 404 3.07 15.21 15.05
CA ILE A 404 2.39 14.86 16.32
C ILE A 404 3.17 15.51 17.46
N VAL A 405 2.49 16.30 18.30
CA VAL A 405 3.09 17.03 19.41
C VAL A 405 2.71 16.45 20.79
N GLY A 406 3.52 16.79 21.79
CA GLY A 406 3.28 16.39 23.19
C GLY A 406 3.73 14.96 23.53
N ARG A 407 4.33 14.23 22.58
CA ARG A 407 4.88 12.89 22.79
C ARG A 407 6.03 12.58 21.83
N THR A 408 6.88 11.65 22.23
CA THR A 408 7.97 11.08 21.43
C THR A 408 7.76 9.57 21.25
N PHE A 409 8.44 8.97 20.28
CA PHE A 409 8.31 7.56 19.95
C PHE A 409 9.65 6.82 20.04
N ASP A 410 9.60 5.62 20.61
CA ASP A 410 10.77 4.73 20.69
C ASP A 410 11.02 4.04 19.34
N LEU A 411 9.96 3.90 18.54
CA LEU A 411 9.96 3.27 17.23
C LEU A 411 9.00 3.99 16.28
N VAL A 412 9.47 4.33 15.08
CA VAL A 412 8.64 4.76 13.96
C VAL A 412 8.76 3.74 12.83
N VAL A 413 7.63 3.23 12.34
CA VAL A 413 7.56 2.30 11.20
C VAL A 413 6.93 3.02 10.02
N ALA A 414 7.60 3.02 8.87
CA ALA A 414 7.11 3.61 7.63
C ALA A 414 7.48 2.73 6.44
N THR A 415 6.66 1.72 6.12
CA THR A 415 6.89 0.86 4.95
C THR A 415 5.89 1.17 3.83
N ASN A 416 6.39 1.19 2.60
CA ASN A 416 5.66 1.58 1.38
C ASN A 416 5.09 3.00 1.40
N VAL A 417 5.59 3.87 2.28
CA VAL A 417 5.20 5.29 2.37
C VAL A 417 6.09 6.17 1.49
N PHE A 418 7.40 6.12 1.72
CA PHE A 418 8.35 7.01 1.05
C PHE A 418 8.37 6.93 -0.48
N PRO A 419 8.08 5.79 -1.15
CA PRO A 419 8.04 5.75 -2.61
C PRO A 419 7.06 6.74 -3.26
N TYR A 420 6.09 7.28 -2.52
CA TYR A 420 5.16 8.31 -2.99
C TYR A 420 5.72 9.73 -2.95
N PHE A 421 6.90 9.93 -2.34
CA PHE A 421 7.49 11.23 -2.11
C PHE A 421 8.57 11.56 -3.12
N ASP A 422 8.57 12.81 -3.57
CA ASP A 422 9.74 13.41 -4.17
C ASP A 422 10.79 13.76 -3.11
N ASP A 423 11.93 14.30 -3.52
CA ASP A 423 13.03 14.58 -2.60
C ASP A 423 12.68 15.66 -1.57
N ASP A 424 11.80 16.62 -1.92
CA ASP A 424 11.35 17.68 -1.01
C ASP A 424 10.42 17.11 0.08
N ALA A 425 9.39 16.39 -0.33
CA ALA A 425 8.48 15.72 0.57
C ALA A 425 9.19 14.67 1.43
N LEU A 426 10.16 13.94 0.87
CA LEU A 426 10.99 13.00 1.62
C LEU A 426 11.81 13.71 2.70
N MET A 427 12.41 14.87 2.36
CA MET A 427 13.20 15.65 3.31
C MET A 427 12.37 16.16 4.49
N LEU A 428 11.17 16.69 4.21
CA LEU A 428 10.24 17.15 5.25
C LEU A 428 9.73 15.99 6.10
N ALA A 429 9.34 14.87 5.48
CA ALA A 429 8.83 13.69 6.18
C ALA A 429 9.87 13.09 7.13
N VAL A 430 11.12 12.90 6.68
CA VAL A 430 12.17 12.34 7.52
C VAL A 430 12.57 13.32 8.63
N ALA A 431 12.53 14.64 8.38
CA ALA A 431 12.73 15.65 9.42
C ALA A 431 11.65 15.59 10.51
N ASN A 432 10.38 15.38 10.11
CA ASN A 432 9.28 15.22 11.06
C ASN A 432 9.41 13.95 11.88
N ILE A 433 9.71 12.84 11.23
CA ILE A 433 10.00 11.58 11.92
C ILE A 433 11.14 11.76 12.92
N ALA A 434 12.25 12.37 12.51
CA ALA A 434 13.39 12.61 13.39
C ALA A 434 13.04 13.50 14.58
N GLY A 435 12.18 14.50 14.39
CA GLY A 435 11.68 15.37 15.46
C GLY A 435 10.67 14.71 16.41
N MET A 436 10.07 13.57 16.01
CA MET A 436 9.13 12.80 16.83
C MET A 436 9.79 11.59 17.51
N LEU A 437 10.97 11.16 17.09
CA LEU A 437 11.71 10.10 17.75
C LEU A 437 12.26 10.55 19.10
N ASP A 438 12.25 9.65 20.08
CA ASP A 438 12.96 9.85 21.33
C ASP A 438 14.49 9.82 21.11
N GLY A 439 15.27 10.18 22.13
CA GLY A 439 16.73 10.24 22.07
C GLY A 439 17.37 8.94 21.58
N ASP A 440 16.82 7.79 21.98
CA ASP A 440 17.23 6.45 21.54
C ASP A 440 16.24 5.81 20.56
N GLY A 441 15.40 6.62 19.92
CA GLY A 441 14.36 6.16 19.00
C GLY A 441 14.92 5.55 17.71
N VAL A 442 14.16 4.63 17.12
CA VAL A 442 14.52 3.95 15.87
C VAL A 442 13.50 4.22 14.77
N LEU A 443 13.98 4.56 13.57
CA LEU A 443 13.18 4.56 12.35
C LEU A 443 13.40 3.24 11.59
N LEU A 444 12.31 2.55 11.27
CA LEU A 444 12.26 1.35 10.44
C LEU A 444 11.47 1.62 9.16
N HIS A 445 12.07 1.38 8.00
CA HIS A 445 11.43 1.66 6.69
C HIS A 445 11.97 0.73 5.58
N ASN A 446 11.32 0.71 4.42
CA ASN A 446 11.71 -0.10 3.24
C ASN A 446 12.05 0.76 1.99
N GLU A 447 12.70 1.90 2.17
CA GLU A 447 13.06 2.80 1.07
C GLU A 447 14.57 2.75 0.76
N PRO A 448 14.98 2.27 -0.43
CA PRO A 448 16.39 2.10 -0.78
C PRO A 448 17.08 3.35 -1.35
N ARG A 449 16.36 4.45 -1.64
CA ARG A 449 16.97 5.64 -2.27
C ARG A 449 18.11 6.22 -1.41
N PRO A 450 19.32 6.44 -1.99
CA PRO A 450 20.45 7.08 -1.31
C PRO A 450 20.09 8.40 -0.62
N THR A 451 19.22 9.20 -1.24
CA THR A 451 18.71 10.47 -0.69
C THR A 451 18.14 10.31 0.71
N LEU A 452 17.42 9.22 1.02
CA LEU A 452 16.90 9.00 2.37
C LEU A 452 18.03 8.84 3.38
N PHE A 453 19.06 8.05 3.07
CA PHE A 453 20.20 7.82 3.95
C PHE A 453 20.96 9.11 4.25
N GLU A 454 21.16 9.96 3.24
CA GLU A 454 21.83 11.25 3.38
C GLU A 454 21.02 12.26 4.21
N ILE A 455 19.69 12.26 4.07
CA ILE A 455 18.78 13.08 4.89
C ILE A 455 18.79 12.57 6.33
N ALA A 456 18.56 11.27 6.54
CA ALA A 456 18.51 10.66 7.86
C ALA A 456 19.84 10.86 8.62
N ALA A 457 20.99 10.66 7.97
CA ALA A 457 22.30 10.89 8.59
C ALA A 457 22.49 12.35 9.03
N ALA A 458 22.07 13.33 8.23
CA ALA A 458 22.16 14.75 8.61
C ALA A 458 21.22 15.14 9.75
N LEU A 459 20.15 14.38 9.96
CA LEU A 459 19.26 14.50 11.11
C LEU A 459 19.75 13.73 12.35
N GLY A 460 20.96 13.17 12.29
CA GLY A 460 21.54 12.37 13.37
C GLY A 460 20.96 10.96 13.46
N LEU A 461 20.37 10.44 12.39
CA LEU A 461 19.82 9.09 12.28
C LEU A 461 20.61 8.27 11.23
N PRO A 462 21.91 8.00 11.45
CA PRO A 462 22.67 7.17 10.53
C PRO A 462 22.06 5.76 10.41
N PRO A 463 22.23 5.09 9.24
CA PRO A 463 21.80 3.71 9.09
C PRO A 463 22.58 2.79 10.05
N TRP A 464 21.88 1.91 10.75
CA TRP A 464 22.47 0.91 11.63
C TRP A 464 22.67 -0.43 10.94
N GLN A 465 21.59 -0.91 10.33
CA GLN A 465 21.55 -2.24 9.76
C GLN A 465 20.46 -2.32 8.69
N SER A 466 20.64 -3.24 7.76
CA SER A 466 19.58 -3.64 6.83
C SER A 466 19.39 -5.15 6.82
N ARG A 467 18.20 -5.58 6.41
CA ARG A 467 17.91 -6.97 6.07
C ARG A 467 17.15 -7.05 4.77
N HIS A 468 17.61 -7.93 3.90
CA HIS A 468 16.83 -8.36 2.75
C HIS A 468 16.10 -9.65 3.12
N ALA A 469 14.80 -9.72 2.86
CA ALA A 469 13.99 -10.90 3.14
C ALA A 469 13.31 -11.38 1.86
N ILE A 470 13.46 -12.68 1.59
CA ILE A 470 12.81 -13.34 0.46
C ILE A 470 11.45 -13.85 0.95
N ILE A 471 10.39 -13.45 0.25
CA ILE A 471 9.01 -13.90 0.47
C ILE A 471 8.73 -15.16 -0.35
N ALA A 472 9.17 -15.19 -1.61
CA ALA A 472 8.98 -16.34 -2.50
C ALA A 472 10.09 -16.43 -3.56
N THR A 473 10.31 -17.62 -4.10
CA THR A 473 11.18 -17.85 -5.26
C THR A 473 10.31 -18.12 -6.49
N VAL A 474 10.77 -17.66 -7.67
CA VAL A 474 10.03 -17.80 -8.93
C VAL A 474 10.91 -18.53 -9.94
N ARG A 475 10.40 -19.61 -10.53
CA ARG A 475 11.14 -20.39 -11.53
C ARG A 475 11.42 -19.54 -12.76
N GLY A 476 12.71 -19.32 -13.04
CA GLY A 476 13.16 -18.57 -14.21
C GLY A 476 13.07 -17.04 -14.06
N ALA A 477 12.86 -16.53 -12.85
CA ALA A 477 12.87 -15.10 -12.54
C ALA A 477 13.57 -14.83 -11.20
N PRO A 478 13.98 -13.57 -10.91
CA PRO A 478 14.48 -13.19 -9.60
C PRO A 478 13.48 -13.51 -8.47
N PRO A 479 13.95 -13.80 -7.25
CA PRO A 479 13.07 -14.03 -6.12
C PRO A 479 12.26 -12.77 -5.77
N LEU A 480 11.12 -13.00 -5.14
CA LEU A 480 10.25 -11.97 -4.61
C LEU A 480 10.69 -11.69 -3.19
N GLY A 481 11.14 -10.48 -2.94
CA GLY A 481 11.64 -10.05 -1.66
C GLY A 481 11.78 -8.55 -1.64
N ASP A 482 12.04 -8.04 -0.45
CA ASP A 482 12.24 -6.62 -0.23
C ASP A 482 13.20 -6.45 0.94
N SER A 483 13.64 -5.22 1.18
CA SER A 483 14.61 -4.89 2.19
C SER A 483 14.00 -3.98 3.25
N ILE A 484 14.49 -4.09 4.47
CA ILE A 484 14.14 -3.22 5.59
C ILE A 484 15.42 -2.62 6.17
N TRP A 485 15.36 -1.33 6.50
CA TRP A 485 16.46 -0.55 7.04
C TRP A 485 16.10 0.01 8.41
N LEU A 486 17.10 0.01 9.31
CA LEU A 486 17.00 0.59 10.64
C LEU A 486 17.93 1.80 10.72
N HIS A 487 17.40 2.91 11.22
CA HIS A 487 18.11 4.16 11.49
C HIS A 487 17.91 4.57 12.94
N GLY A 488 18.92 5.16 13.57
CA GLY A 488 18.79 5.69 14.94
C GLY A 488 20.06 6.40 15.41
N ARG A 489 20.01 7.03 16.58
CA ARG A 489 21.18 7.70 17.18
C ARG A 489 22.11 6.65 17.80
N HIS A 490 23.40 6.69 17.43
CA HIS A 490 24.44 5.70 17.73
C HIS A 490 24.19 4.75 18.92
N LEU A 491 24.44 3.46 18.68
CA LEU A 491 24.76 2.50 19.73
C LEU A 491 25.91 3.07 20.55
N VAL A 492 25.66 3.51 21.78
CA VAL A 492 26.72 3.44 22.79
C VAL A 492 27.03 1.96 22.89
N ALA A 493 28.14 1.55 22.28
CA ALA A 493 28.71 0.24 22.50
C ALA A 493 29.09 0.18 23.99
N ASN A 494 28.15 -0.21 24.83
CA ASN A 494 28.47 -0.74 26.14
C ASN A 494 29.23 -2.04 25.88
N ARG A 495 30.55 -1.91 25.78
CA ARG A 495 31.49 -3.01 25.95
C ARG A 495 31.45 -3.51 27.37
#